data_AF-A0A3D5PDB4-F1
#
_entry.id   AF-A0A3D5PDB4-F1
#
_cell.length_a   1.000
_cell.length_b   1.000
_cell.length_c   1.000
_cell.angle_alpha   90.00
_cell.angle_beta   90.00
_cell.angle_gamma   90.00
#
_symmetry.space_group_name_H-M   'P 1'
#
loop_
_entity.id
_entity.type
_entity.pdbx_description
1 polymer ?
#
loop_
_entity_poly.entity_id
_entity_poly.type
_entity_poly.pdbx_seq_one_letter_code
_entity_poly.pdbx_strand_id
1 'polypeptide(L)' 'MLENSLNKLKDISDKLEDENTSLEEGIKLFESGVEILEQCAKALGECKGKVSVLKSRLAALDDIFGED' A
#
# COMPACT_ATOMS: atom_id res chain seq x y z
N MET A 1 -7.25 -5.74 2.08
CA MET A 1 -6.75 -5.10 0.84
C MET A 1 -5.23 -5.20 0.78
N LEU A 2 -4.52 -4.58 1.73
CA LEU A 2 -3.05 -4.65 1.82
C LEU A 2 -2.52 -6.08 2.02
N GLU A 3 -3.05 -6.90 2.93
CA GLU A 3 -2.57 -8.29 3.04
C GLU A 3 -2.75 -9.09 1.75
N ASN A 4 -3.86 -8.88 1.04
CA ASN A 4 -4.11 -9.57 -0.23
C ASN A 4 -3.12 -9.13 -1.31
N SER A 5 -2.80 -7.84 -1.37
CA SER A 5 -1.77 -7.31 -2.28
C SER A 5 -0.38 -7.86 -1.97
N LEU A 6 -0.03 -8.00 -0.68
CA LEU A 6 1.23 -8.59 -0.25
C LEU A 6 1.33 -10.08 -0.63
N ASN A 7 0.24 -10.84 -0.45
CA ASN A 7 0.20 -12.23 -0.89
C ASN A 7 0.38 -12.35 -2.41
N LYS A 8 -0.30 -11.51 -3.20
CA LYS A 8 -0.13 -11.49 -4.66
C LYS A 8 1.30 -11.13 -5.09
N LEU A 9 1.92 -10.17 -4.41
CA LEU A 9 3.33 -9.81 -4.67
C LEU A 9 4.27 -10.97 -4.36
N LYS A 10 3.99 -11.73 -3.30
CA LYS A 10 4.73 -12.95 -2.99
C LYS A 10 4.55 -14.00 -4.09
N ASP A 11 3.32 -14.26 -4.52
CA ASP A 11 3.05 -15.21 -5.60
C ASP A 11 3.73 -14.80 -6.92
N ILE A 12 3.78 -13.49 -7.21
CA ILE A 12 4.51 -12.95 -8.37
C ILE A 12 6.02 -13.19 -8.22
N SER A 13 6.59 -12.92 -7.04
CA SER A 13 8.00 -13.17 -6.75
C SER A 13 8.35 -14.64 -6.93
N ASP A 14 7.55 -15.54 -6.36
CA ASP A 14 7.75 -16.98 -6.45
C ASP A 14 7.71 -17.45 -7.92
N LYS A 15 6.83 -16.89 -8.75
CA LYS A 15 6.78 -17.19 -10.20
C LYS A 15 7.95 -16.61 -10.98
N LEU A 16 8.42 -15.42 -10.64
CA LEU A 16 9.58 -14.80 -11.29
C LEU A 16 10.88 -15.58 -11.04
N GLU A 17 10.96 -16.31 -9.93
CA GLU A 17 12.09 -17.18 -9.58
C GLU A 17 11.98 -18.60 -10.19
N ASP A 18 10.83 -18.95 -10.77
CA ASP A 18 10.62 -20.24 -11.43
C ASP A 18 11.38 -20.30 -12.77
N GLU A 19 12.22 -21.33 -12.94
CA GLU A 19 13.02 -21.57 -14.14
C GLU A 19 12.19 -21.83 -15.42
N ASN A 20 10.91 -22.18 -15.27
CA ASN A 20 9.97 -22.37 -16.38
C ASN A 20 9.30 -21.07 -16.83
N THR A 21 9.47 -19.98 -16.09
CA THR A 21 8.88 -18.69 -16.43
C THR A 21 9.56 -18.12 -17.67
N SER A 22 8.77 -17.97 -18.73
CA SER A 22 9.26 -17.36 -19.97
C SER A 22 9.56 -15.87 -19.77
N LEU A 23 10.44 -15.32 -20.61
CA LEU A 23 10.77 -13.89 -20.56
C LEU A 23 9.53 -13.00 -20.72
N GLU A 24 8.62 -13.34 -21.63
CA GLU A 24 7.39 -12.57 -21.86
C GLU A 24 6.46 -12.61 -20.65
N GLU A 25 6.34 -13.78 -20.01
CA GLU A 25 5.55 -13.94 -18.79
C GLU A 25 6.19 -13.19 -17.61
N GLY A 26 7.51 -13.24 -17.48
CA GLY A 26 8.26 -12.49 -16.47
C GLY A 26 8.04 -10.98 -16.59
N ILE A 27 8.02 -10.43 -17.81
CA ILE A 27 7.71 -9.00 -18.02
C ILE A 27 6.30 -8.67 -17.54
N LYS A 28 5.28 -9.48 -17.88
CA LYS A 28 3.90 -9.26 -17.45
C LYS A 28 3.72 -9.38 -15.93
N LEU A 29 4.42 -10.33 -15.31
CA LEU A 29 4.45 -10.52 -13.87
C LEU A 29 5.07 -9.30 -13.18
N PHE A 30 6.18 -8.78 -13.71
CA PHE A 30 6.82 -7.59 -13.19
C PHE A 30 5.92 -6.35 -13.30
N GLU A 31 5.30 -6.11 -14.46
CA GLU A 31 4.32 -5.02 -14.66
C GLU A 31 3.17 -5.11 -13.65
N SER A 32 2.61 -6.31 -13.47
CA SER A 32 1.55 -6.55 -12.49
C SER A 32 2.01 -6.26 -11.06
N GLY A 33 3.25 -6.60 -10.72
CA GLY A 33 3.85 -6.29 -9.43
C GLY A 33 3.95 -4.78 -9.18
N VAL A 34 4.39 -4.03 -10.21
CA VAL A 34 4.47 -2.56 -10.14
C VAL A 34 3.08 -1.94 -9.91
N GLU A 35 2.06 -2.35 -10.65
CA GLU A 35 0.68 -1.84 -10.45
C GLU A 35 0.17 -2.09 -9.03
N ILE A 36 0.43 -3.29 -8.48
CA ILE A 36 0.01 -3.61 -7.10
C ILE A 36 0.72 -2.70 -6.09
N LEU A 37 2.01 -2.45 -6.28
CA LEU A 37 2.78 -1.55 -5.41
C LEU A 37 2.26 -0.11 -5.47
N GLU A 38 1.93 0.40 -6.66
CA GLU A 38 1.33 1.74 -6.83
C GLU A 38 0.00 1.86 -6.09
N GLN A 39 -0.86 0.85 -6.20
CA GLN A 39 -2.14 0.82 -5.49
C GLN A 39 -1.94 0.80 -3.96
N CYS A 40 -0.96 0.05 -3.46
CA CYS A 40 -0.62 0.02 -2.04
C CYS A 40 -0.12 1.38 -1.55
N ALA A 41 0.79 2.02 -2.30
CA ALA A 41 1.31 3.33 -1.98
C ALA A 41 0.20 4.39 -1.91
N LYS A 42 -0.74 4.36 -2.87
CA LYS A 42 -1.92 5.24 -2.87
C LYS A 42 -2.80 5.02 -1.64
N ALA A 43 -3.14 3.78 -1.33
CA ALA A 43 -3.97 3.45 -0.16
C ALA A 43 -3.32 3.90 1.16
N LEU A 44 -2.01 3.69 1.31
CA LEU A 44 -1.25 4.17 2.47
C LEU A 44 -1.24 5.69 2.56
N GLY A 45 -1.06 6.39 1.44
CA GLY A 45 -1.14 7.85 1.36
C GLY A 45 -2.50 8.38 1.83
N GLU A 46 -3.60 7.78 1.36
CA GLU A 46 -4.96 8.14 1.78
C GLU A 46 -5.18 7.91 3.28
N CYS A 47 -4.73 6.78 3.82
CA CYS A 47 -4.79 6.49 5.25
C CYS A 47 -3.99 7.52 6.07
N LYS A 48 -2.77 7.84 5.65
CA LYS A 48 -1.92 8.85 6.31
C LYS A 48 -2.61 10.23 6.31
N GLY A 49 -3.22 10.62 5.19
CA GLY A 49 -4.00 11.85 5.08
C GLY A 49 -5.16 11.89 6.07
N LYS A 50 -5.96 10.81 6.15
CA LYS A 50 -7.07 10.69 7.11
C LYS A 50 -6.60 10.81 8.56
N VAL A 51 -5.51 10.13 8.92
CA VAL A 51 -4.92 10.21 10.27
C VAL A 51 -4.44 11.62 10.58
N SER A 52 -3.82 12.31 9.62
CA SER A 52 -3.38 13.71 9.80
C SER A 52 -4.56 14.64 10.09
N VAL A 53 -5.65 14.51 9.34
CA VAL A 53 -6.87 15.30 9.59
C VAL A 53 -7.46 15.02 10.98
N LEU A 54 -7.51 13.75 11.38
CA LEU A 54 -7.99 13.37 12.71
C LEU A 54 -7.11 13.95 13.82
N LYS A 55 -5.78 13.94 13.66
CA LYS A 55 -4.85 14.58 14.61
C LYS A 55 -5.08 16.07 14.73
N SER A 56 -5.25 16.79 13.61
CA SER A 56 -5.53 18.23 13.65
C SER A 56 -6.86 18.54 14.34
N ARG A 57 -7.90 17.72 14.10
CA ARG A 57 -9.18 17.85 14.79
C ARG A 57 -9.07 17.59 16.28
N LEU A 58 -8.27 16.60 16.68
CA LEU A 58 -8.04 16.29 18.08
C LEU A 58 -7.33 17.46 18.79
N ALA A 59 -6.29 18.02 18.18
CA ALA A 59 -5.59 19.19 18.72
C ALA A 59 -6.53 20.40 18.88
N ALA A 60 -7.38 20.67 17.89
CA ALA A 60 -8.36 21.75 17.99
C ALA A 60 -9.40 21.54 19.10
N LEU A 61 -9.71 20.30 19.47
CA LEU A 61 -10.58 20.02 20.61
C LEU A 61 -9.85 20.28 21.94
N ASP A 62 -8.56 19.95 22.00
CA ASP A 62 -7.71 20.24 23.16
C ASP A 62 -7.63 21.75 23.41
N ASP A 63 -7.51 22.58 22.36
CA ASP A 63 -7.54 24.04 22.49
C ASP A 63 -8.91 24.60 22.96
N ILE A 64 -10.00 23.85 22.78
CA ILE A 64 -11.36 24.28 23.15
C ILE A 64 -11.73 23.81 24.57
N PHE A 65 -11.31 22.61 24.93
CA PHE A 65 -11.73 21.91 26.15
C PHE A 65 -10.61 21.64 27.15
N GLY A 66 -9.36 21.93 26.80
CA GLY A 66 -8.22 21.90 27.72
C GLY A 66 -8.35 23.03 28.72
N GLU A 67 -8.82 22.70 29.93
CA GLU A 67 -8.68 23.58 31.09
C GLU A 67 -7.18 23.77 31.39
N ASP A 68 -6.76 25.02 31.60
CA ASP A 68 -5.46 25.36 32.20
C ASP A 68 -5.19 24.57 33.50
#